data_AF-A0A8J6MTH6-F1
#
_entry.id   AF-A0A8J6MTH6-F1
#
_cell.length_a   1.000
_cell.length_b   1.000
_cell.length_c   1.000
_cell.angle_alpha   90.00
_cell.angle_beta   90.00
_cell.angle_gamma   90.00
#
_symmetry.space_group_name_H-M   'P 1'
#
loop_
_entity.id
_entity.type
_entity.pdbx_description
1 polymer ?
#
loop_
_entity_poly.entity_id
_entity_poly.type
_entity_poly.pdbx_seq_one_letter_code
_entity_poly.pdbx_strand_id
1 'polypeptide(L)' 'MKRRYGNRPDWKRVTERRFIQTERKELGFVGHVTLLELTKVRDPLITKRGETSICIADNGYL' A
#
# COMPACT_ATOMS: atom_id res chain seq x y z
N MET A 1 13.65 0.39 -16.08
CA MET A 1 12.98 -0.04 -14.84
C MET A 1 12.03 1.08 -14.39
N LYS A 2 10.74 0.80 -14.13
CA LYS A 2 9.77 1.86 -13.75
C LYS A 2 9.92 2.20 -12.26
N ARG A 3 10.26 3.45 -11.93
CA ARG A 3 10.33 3.93 -10.54
C ARG A 3 8.96 3.76 -9.88
N ARG A 4 8.94 3.26 -8.64
CA ARG A 4 7.74 3.13 -7.81
C ARG A 4 7.95 3.96 -6.55
N TYR A 5 6.94 4.74 -6.18
CA TYR A 5 6.95 5.53 -4.94
C TYR A 5 6.12 4.82 -3.88
N GLY A 6 6.58 4.84 -2.62
CA GLY A 6 5.93 4.17 -1.49
C GLY A 6 4.52 4.69 -1.21
N ASN A 7 4.29 5.99 -1.42
CA ASN A 7 2.98 6.63 -1.28
C ASN A 7 2.02 6.42 -2.48
N ARG A 8 2.47 5.71 -3.53
CA ARG A 8 1.65 5.29 -4.69
C ARG A 8 0.76 6.42 -5.27
N PRO A 9 1.32 7.57 -5.66
CA PRO A 9 0.51 8.73 -6.09
C PRO A 9 -0.34 8.42 -7.33
N ASP A 10 0.15 7.52 -8.20
CA ASP A 10 -0.54 7.12 -9.43
C ASP A 10 -1.68 6.12 -9.22
N TRP A 11 -1.92 5.67 -7.98
CA TRP A 11 -2.96 4.68 -7.71
C TRP A 11 -4.34 5.34 -7.59
N LYS A 12 -4.89 5.72 -8.75
CA LYS A 12 -6.17 6.45 -8.86
C LYS A 12 -7.37 5.73 -8.22
N ARG A 13 -7.28 4.42 -7.94
CA ARG A 13 -8.33 3.65 -7.28
C ARG A 13 -8.53 4.09 -5.83
N VAL A 14 -7.46 4.54 -5.17
CA VAL A 14 -7.47 4.97 -3.77
C VAL A 14 -7.81 6.46 -3.72
N THR A 15 -9.01 6.76 -3.25
CA THR A 15 -9.56 8.12 -3.17
C THR A 15 -9.15 8.83 -1.89
N GLU A 16 -8.97 8.08 -0.81
CA GLU A 16 -8.53 8.60 0.47
C GLU A 16 -7.44 7.68 1.03
N ARG A 17 -6.34 8.27 1.51
CA ARG A 17 -5.18 7.54 2.01
C ARG A 17 -4.43 8.32 3.08
N ARG A 18 -3.74 7.59 3.95
CA ARG A 18 -2.75 8.15 4.87
C ARG A 18 -1.39 7.53 4.56
N PHE A 19 -0.37 8.38 4.53
CA PHE A 19 1.02 7.95 4.32
C PHE A 19 1.89 8.42 5.49
N ILE A 20 2.65 7.48 6.07
CA ILE A 20 3.59 7.74 7.14
C ILE A 20 4.94 7.16 6.72
N GLN A 21 6.02 7.89 6.99
CA GLN A 21 7.37 7.42 6.77
C GLN A 21 8.24 7.79 7.96
N THR A 22 9.08 6.86 8.40
CA THR A 22 10.02 7.09 9.49
C THR A 22 11.38 6.49 9.13
N GLU A 23 12.46 7.22 9.40
CA GLU A 23 13.81 6.67 9.37
C GLU A 23 14.05 5.81 10.63
N ARG A 24 14.61 4.62 10.46
CA ARG A 24 15.02 3.73 11.55
C ARG A 24 16.49 3.37 11.40
N LYS A 25 17.20 3.46 12.52
CA LYS A 25 18.62 3.11 12.68
C LYS A 25 18.73 2.22 13.89
N GLU A 26 18.80 0.92 13.66
CA GLU A 26 18.86 -0.12 14.69
C GLU A 26 19.82 -1.23 14.26
N LEU A 27 20.23 -2.08 15.20
CA LEU A 27 21.16 -3.17 14.88
C LEU A 27 20.52 -4.12 13.86
N GLY A 28 21.08 -4.20 12.67
CA GLY A 28 20.57 -5.02 11.57
C GLY A 28 19.63 -4.31 10.59
N PHE A 29 19.27 -3.03 10.82
CA PHE A 29 18.49 -2.25 9.86
C PHE A 29 18.81 -0.76 9.91
N VAL A 30 19.17 -0.21 8.75
CA VAL A 30 19.33 1.23 8.53
C VAL A 30 18.55 1.60 7.28
N GLY A 31 17.44 2.32 7.44
CA GLY A 31 16.61 2.68 6.30
C GLY A 31 15.30 3.36 6.68
N HIS A 32 14.38 3.42 5.73
CA HIS A 32 13.06 4.00 5.93
C HIS A 32 12.00 2.91 6.02
N VAL A 33 11.13 3.02 7.02
CA VAL A 33 9.91 2.23 7.15
C VAL A 33 8.74 3.13 6.74
N THR A 34 7.86 2.62 5.88
CA THR A 34 6.69 3.36 5.39
C THR A 34 5.41 2.59 5.66
N LEU A 35 4.36 3.30 6.06
CA LEU A 35 2.99 2.82 6.12
C LEU A 35 2.16 3.57 5.08
N LEU A 36 1.44 2.82 4.23
CA LEU A 36 0.43 3.35 3.32
C LEU A 36 -0.90 2.72 3.69
N GLU A 37 -1.77 3.50 4.33
CA GLU A 37 -3.11 3.09 4.75
C GLU A 37 -4.12 3.54 3.69
N LEU A 38 -4.93 2.59 3.19
CA LEU A 38 -5.89 2.81 2.11
C LEU A 38 -7.30 3.05 2.67
N THR A 39 -7.52 4.25 3.23
CA THR A 39 -8.76 4.58 3.94
C THR A 39 -10.01 4.41 3.09
N LYS A 40 -9.98 4.84 1.81
CA LYS A 40 -11.07 4.62 0.86
C LYS A 40 -10.58 4.27 -0.54
N VAL A 41 -11.28 3.33 -1.17
CA VAL A 41 -11.10 2.93 -2.57
C VAL A 41 -12.40 3.05 -3.34
N ARG A 42 -12.31 3.27 -4.66
CA ARG A 42 -13.46 3.33 -5.56
C ARG A 42 -14.14 1.97 -5.73
N ASP A 43 -13.34 0.93 -5.84
CA ASP A 43 -13.79 -0.46 -6.04
C ASP A 43 -12.80 -1.40 -5.35
N PRO A 44 -13.23 -2.59 -4.85
CA PRO A 44 -12.34 -3.60 -4.29
C PRO A 44 -11.32 -4.11 -5.31
N LEU A 45 -10.04 -4.19 -4.95
CA LEU A 45 -9.00 -4.79 -5.78
C LEU A 45 -8.90 -6.28 -5.46
N ILE A 46 -9.44 -7.10 -6.35
CA ILE A 46 -9.35 -8.55 -6.27
C ILE A 46 -8.28 -9.04 -7.23
N THR A 47 -7.34 -9.84 -6.73
CA THR A 47 -6.32 -10.51 -7.53
C THR A 47 -6.51 -12.01 -7.49
N LYS A 48 -6.29 -12.67 -8.63
CA LYS A 48 -6.28 -14.14 -8.70
C LYS A 48 -4.88 -14.64 -8.37
N ARG A 49 -4.75 -15.52 -7.37
CA ARG A 49 -3.54 -16.27 -7.04
C ARG A 49 -3.85 -17.76 -7.18
N GLY A 50 -3.41 -18.35 -8.28
CA GLY A 50 -3.78 -19.74 -8.63
C GLY A 50 -5.29 -19.85 -8.83
N GLU A 51 -5.94 -20.71 -8.05
CA GLU A 51 -7.39 -20.91 -8.10
C GLU A 51 -8.16 -19.96 -7.17
N THR A 52 -7.47 -19.27 -6.25
CA THR A 52 -8.10 -18.43 -5.24
C THR A 52 -8.15 -16.97 -5.68
N SER A 53 -9.29 -16.32 -5.44
CA SER A 53 -9.43 -14.87 -5.55
C SER A 53 -9.24 -14.23 -4.19
N ILE A 54 -8.34 -13.25 -4.09
CA ILE A 54 -8.01 -12.56 -2.84
C ILE A 54 -8.27 -11.07 -3.03
N CYS A 55 -9.07 -10.48 -2.14
CA CYS A 55 -9.21 -9.04 -2.05
C CYS A 55 -7.98 -8.46 -1.33
N ILE A 56 -7.26 -7.55 -1.98
CA ILE A 56 -6.01 -6.95 -1.46
C ILE A 56 -6.14 -5.45 -1.19
N ALA A 57 -7.28 -4.84 -1.53
CA ALA A 57 -7.62 -3.48 -1.12
C ALA A 57 -9.14 -3.30 -1.20
N ASP A 58 -9.76 -2.92 -0.09
CA ASP A 58 -11.18 -2.54 -0.02
C ASP A 58 -11.38 -1.50 1.10
N ASN A 59 -12.55 -0.89 1.17
CA ASN A 59 -12.92 -0.03 2.28
C ASN A 59 -12.94 -0.84 3.59
N GLY A 60 -12.34 -0.29 4.64
CA GLY A 60 -12.26 -0.96 5.96
C GLY A 60 -11.14 -2.00 6.08
N TYR A 61 -10.32 -2.19 5.04
CA TYR A 61 -9.08 -2.96 5.13
C TYR A 61 -7.95 -2.04 5.62
N LEU A 62 -7.10 -2.56 6.52
CA LEU A 62 -5.90 -1.89 7.04
C LEU A 62 -4.65 -2.37 6.29
#